data_AF-A0A960DRG8-F1
#
_entry.id   AF-A0A960DRG8-F1
#
_cell.length_a   1.000
_cell.length_b   1.000
_cell.length_c   1.000
_cell.angle_alpha   90.00
_cell.angle_beta   90.00
_cell.angle_gamma   90.00
#
_symmetry.space_group_name_H-M   'P 1'
#
loop_
_entity.id
_entity.type
_entity.pdbx_description
1 polymer ?
#
loop_
_entity_poly.entity_id
_entity_poly.type
_entity_poly.pdbx_seq_one_letter_code
_entity_poly.pdbx_strand_id
1 'polypeptide(L)'
;HAGDGNLHPLLVFDKREPGVMERVHAAGEEIVRASVEAGGVLSGEHGIGLEKRDFMPLMFAPADLAAQAAVRRAFDPTGLANPGKVLPSPAGCGDLQHVPEGAWV
;
A
#
# COMPACT_ATOMS: atom_id res chain seq x y z
N HIS A 1 6.87 4.41 16.80
CA HIS A 1 6.09 4.41 18.06
C HIS A 1 5.14 3.22 18.11
N ALA A 2 4.77 2.78 19.31
CA ALA A 2 3.78 1.73 19.55
C ALA A 2 2.75 2.27 20.55
N GLY A 3 1.48 2.31 20.15
CA GLY A 3 0.38 2.84 20.96
C GLY A 3 -0.97 2.49 20.33
N ASP A 4 -1.98 2.23 21.16
CA ASP A 4 -3.37 1.90 20.76
C ASP A 4 -3.50 0.82 19.66
N GLY A 5 -2.59 -0.16 19.66
CA GLY A 5 -2.59 -1.26 18.68
C GLY A 5 -1.95 -0.93 17.33
N ASN A 6 -1.34 0.25 17.17
CA ASN A 6 -0.61 0.63 15.96
C ASN A 6 0.91 0.56 16.17
N LEU A 7 1.61 0.04 15.15
CA LEU A 7 3.06 0.04 15.05
C LEU A 7 3.52 1.01 13.97
N HIS A 8 4.51 1.81 14.32
CA HIS A 8 5.16 2.76 13.41
C HIS A 8 6.64 2.47 13.41
N PRO A 9 7.05 1.47 12.62
CA PRO A 9 8.44 1.13 12.41
C PRO A 9 9.12 2.24 11.60
N LEU A 10 10.34 2.59 11.98
CA LEU A 10 11.20 3.48 11.20
C LEU A 10 12.42 2.67 10.79
N LEU A 11 12.59 2.47 9.48
CA LEU A 11 13.77 1.85 8.90
C LEU A 11 14.82 2.94 8.66
N VAL A 12 15.85 2.99 9.51
CA VAL A 12 16.96 3.94 9.38
C VAL A 12 18.08 3.29 8.57
N PHE A 13 18.51 3.93 7.50
CA PHE A 13 19.54 3.40 6.59
C PHE A 13 20.35 4.52 5.93
N ASP A 14 21.54 4.18 5.41
CA ASP A 14 22.35 5.07 4.59
C ASP A 14 22.09 4.80 3.10
N LYS A 15 21.39 5.73 2.42
CA LYS A 15 21.03 5.61 0.98
C LYS A 15 22.25 5.47 0.05
N ARG A 16 23.46 5.82 0.52
CA ARG A 16 24.70 5.73 -0.27
C ARG A 16 25.20 4.29 -0.38
N GLU A 17 24.76 3.39 0.50
CA GLU A 17 25.13 1.99 0.45
C GLU A 17 24.51 1.31 -0.78
N PRO A 18 25.31 0.66 -1.65
CA PRO A 18 24.77 -0.09 -2.77
C PRO A 18 23.79 -1.19 -2.32
N GLY A 19 22.66 -1.28 -3.00
CA GLY A 19 21.63 -2.29 -2.74
C GLY A 19 20.82 -2.08 -1.45
N VAL A 20 20.95 -0.93 -0.77
CA VAL A 20 20.28 -0.69 0.51
C VAL A 20 18.78 -0.52 0.36
N MET A 21 18.32 0.09 -0.74
CA MET A 21 16.90 0.34 -0.97
C MET A 21 16.13 -0.97 -1.11
N GLU A 22 16.69 -1.95 -1.82
CA GLU A 22 16.13 -3.28 -2.00
C GLU A 22 15.99 -4.00 -0.65
N ARG A 23 17.02 -3.90 0.21
CA ARG A 23 16.98 -4.47 1.57
C ARG A 23 15.95 -3.78 2.45
N VAL A 24 15.84 -2.46 2.37
CA VAL A 24 14.86 -1.66 3.13
C VAL A 24 13.44 -2.01 2.70
N HIS A 25 13.19 -2.13 1.39
CA HIS A 25 11.88 -2.51 0.87
C HIS A 25 11.51 -3.95 1.29
N ALA A 26 12.45 -4.90 1.20
CA ALA A 26 12.24 -6.26 1.66
C ALA A 26 11.91 -6.31 3.17
N ALA A 27 12.66 -5.58 4.00
CA ALA A 27 12.37 -5.47 5.42
C ALA A 27 10.99 -4.84 5.70
N GLY A 28 10.60 -3.82 4.92
CA GLY A 28 9.26 -3.22 5.00
C GLY A 28 8.15 -4.22 4.68
N GLU A 29 8.30 -5.01 3.62
CA GLU A 29 7.37 -6.08 3.26
C GLU A 29 7.25 -7.15 4.36
N GLU A 30 8.38 -7.60 4.91
CA GLU A 30 8.41 -8.58 6.01
C GLU A 30 7.65 -8.08 7.25
N ILE A 31 7.84 -6.80 7.62
CA ILE A 31 7.14 -6.19 8.75
C ILE A 31 5.62 -6.13 8.49
N VAL A 32 5.20 -5.74 7.27
CA VAL A 32 3.78 -5.69 6.91
C VAL A 32 3.16 -7.08 6.98
N ARG A 33 3.80 -8.09 6.39
CA ARG A 33 3.31 -9.47 6.40
C ARG A 33 3.20 -10.02 7.82
N ALA A 34 4.25 -9.85 8.63
CA ALA A 34 4.23 -10.28 10.02
C ALA A 34 3.10 -9.62 10.82
N SER A 35 2.82 -8.34 10.58
CA SER A 35 1.72 -7.61 11.23
C SER A 35 0.35 -8.19 10.85
N VAL A 36 0.13 -8.49 9.57
CA VAL A 36 -1.14 -9.10 9.09
C VAL A 36 -1.30 -10.53 9.59
N GLU A 37 -0.24 -11.34 9.56
CA GLU A 37 -0.23 -12.72 10.06
C GLU A 37 -0.52 -12.81 11.55
N ALA A 38 -0.11 -11.80 12.33
CA ALA A 38 -0.44 -11.66 13.74
C ALA A 38 -1.89 -11.20 14.01
N GLY A 39 -2.73 -11.06 12.97
CA GLY A 39 -4.11 -10.58 13.08
C GLY A 39 -4.26 -9.06 13.09
N GLY A 40 -3.20 -8.33 12.74
CA GLY A 40 -3.22 -6.88 12.57
C GLY A 40 -3.81 -6.42 11.24
N VAL A 41 -3.69 -5.12 10.97
CA VAL A 41 -4.20 -4.47 9.75
C VAL A 41 -3.10 -3.68 9.05
N LEU A 42 -3.19 -3.54 7.72
CA LEU A 42 -2.25 -2.79 6.88
C LEU A 42 -2.11 -1.31 7.27
N SER A 43 -3.21 -0.74 7.77
CA SER A 43 -3.40 0.69 7.94
C SER A 43 -4.23 0.92 9.20
N GLY A 44 -3.74 1.81 10.06
CA GLY A 44 -4.43 2.35 11.24
C GLY A 44 -4.61 3.85 11.07
N GLU A 45 -3.83 4.65 11.81
CA GLU A 45 -3.81 6.13 11.63
C GLU A 45 -3.18 6.59 10.31
N HIS A 46 -2.19 5.85 9.79
CA HIS A 46 -1.57 6.12 8.49
C HIS A 46 -2.26 5.31 7.41
N GLY A 47 -2.56 5.95 6.28
CA GLY A 47 -3.21 5.32 5.13
C GLY A 47 -2.32 4.36 4.33
N ILE A 48 -2.93 3.73 3.32
CA ILE A 48 -2.28 2.76 2.43
C ILE A 48 -1.27 3.41 1.48
N GLY A 49 -1.58 4.60 0.96
CA GLY A 49 -0.68 5.34 0.06
C GLY A 49 -0.32 4.58 -1.21
N LEU A 50 0.93 4.75 -1.67
CA LEU A 50 1.55 3.94 -2.73
C LEU A 50 2.26 2.73 -2.14
N GLU A 51 2.99 2.94 -1.05
CA GLU A 51 3.85 1.95 -0.40
C GLU A 51 3.10 0.65 -0.04
N LYS A 52 1.91 0.76 0.55
CA LYS A 52 1.19 -0.43 1.07
C LYS A 52 0.12 -0.97 0.14
N ARG A 53 -0.09 -0.30 -1.00
CA ARG A 53 -1.17 -0.58 -1.94
C ARG A 53 -1.13 -2.02 -2.44
N ASP A 54 0.06 -2.50 -2.77
CA ASP A 54 0.24 -3.82 -3.38
C ASP A 54 0.11 -4.95 -2.34
N PHE A 55 0.07 -4.61 -1.05
CA PHE A 55 -0.21 -5.55 0.04
C PHE A 55 -1.70 -5.65 0.39
N MET A 56 -2.58 -4.81 -0.18
CA MET A 56 -4.04 -4.87 0.03
C MET A 56 -4.63 -6.30 -0.13
N PRO A 57 -4.18 -7.14 -1.07
CA PRO A 57 -4.67 -8.52 -1.19
C PRO A 57 -4.35 -9.44 0.00
N LEU A 58 -3.45 -9.03 0.91
CA LEU A 58 -3.21 -9.78 2.15
C LEU A 58 -4.39 -9.69 3.13
N MET A 59 -5.24 -8.67 2.99
CA MET A 59 -6.38 -8.43 3.89
C MET A 59 -7.74 -8.55 3.21
N PHE A 60 -7.81 -8.21 1.92
CA PHE A 60 -9.07 -8.07 1.19
C PHE A 60 -9.15 -9.10 0.07
N ALA A 61 -10.29 -9.79 0.01
CA ALA A 61 -10.56 -10.69 -1.10
C ALA A 61 -10.75 -9.87 -2.40
N PRO A 62 -10.60 -10.50 -3.58
CA PRO A 62 -10.84 -9.84 -4.86
C PRO A 62 -12.23 -9.17 -4.94
N ALA A 63 -13.25 -9.77 -4.33
CA ALA A 63 -14.60 -9.19 -4.28
C ALA A 63 -14.66 -7.90 -3.44
N ASP A 64 -13.93 -7.84 -2.32
CA ASP A 64 -13.84 -6.65 -1.48
C ASP A 64 -13.15 -5.50 -2.23
N LEU A 65 -12.05 -5.80 -2.91
CA LEU A 65 -11.30 -4.83 -3.71
C LEU A 65 -12.15 -4.32 -4.89
N ALA A 66 -12.90 -5.19 -5.55
CA ALA A 66 -13.83 -4.80 -6.61
C ALA A 66 -14.95 -3.88 -6.10
N ALA A 67 -15.48 -4.15 -4.90
CA ALA A 67 -16.47 -3.29 -4.26
C ALA A 67 -15.88 -1.92 -3.89
N GLN A 68 -14.68 -1.86 -3.31
CA GLN A 68 -13.99 -0.61 -3.02
C GLN A 68 -13.73 0.21 -4.30
N ALA A 69 -13.31 -0.46 -5.39
CA ALA A 69 -13.12 0.17 -6.69
C ALA A 69 -14.43 0.71 -7.28
N ALA A 70 -15.55 0.01 -7.09
CA ALA A 70 -16.86 0.48 -7.53
C ALA A 70 -17.30 1.75 -6.79
N VAL A 71 -17.06 1.81 -5.47
CA VAL A 71 -17.30 3.03 -4.67
C VAL A 71 -16.44 4.18 -5.20
N ARG A 72 -15.14 3.97 -5.42
CA ARG A 72 -14.26 5.01 -5.99
C ARG A 72 -14.81 5.54 -7.31
N ARG A 73 -15.17 4.67 -8.26
CA ARG A 73 -15.71 5.07 -9.57
C ARG A 73 -17.02 5.84 -9.49
N ALA A 74 -17.85 5.60 -8.47
CA ALA A 74 -19.09 6.34 -8.29
C ALA A 74 -18.85 7.83 -7.97
N PHE A 75 -17.73 8.16 -7.32
CA PHE A 75 -17.37 9.52 -6.93
C PHE A 75 -16.24 10.14 -7.78
N ASP A 76 -15.43 9.32 -8.44
CA ASP A 76 -14.30 9.73 -9.28
C ASP A 76 -14.35 8.98 -10.63
N PRO A 77 -15.37 9.26 -11.48
CA PRO A 77 -15.58 8.53 -12.73
C PRO A 77 -14.46 8.77 -13.76
N THR A 78 -13.70 9.85 -13.63
CA THR A 78 -12.58 10.22 -14.51
C THR A 78 -11.21 9.86 -13.92
N GLY A 79 -11.15 9.32 -12.70
CA GLY A 79 -9.91 8.85 -12.08
C GLY A 79 -8.92 9.96 -11.70
N LEU A 80 -9.39 11.18 -11.42
CA LEU A 80 -8.55 12.35 -11.15
C LEU A 80 -8.16 12.46 -9.66
N ALA A 81 -8.93 11.84 -8.77
CA ALA A 81 -8.68 11.92 -7.33
C ALA A 81 -7.55 10.96 -6.94
N ASN A 82 -6.32 11.48 -6.87
CA ASN A 82 -5.11 10.74 -6.46
C ASN A 82 -4.93 9.40 -7.20
N PRO A 83 -4.69 9.42 -8.53
CA PRO A 83 -4.44 8.21 -9.29
C PRO A 83 -3.23 7.45 -8.74
N GLY A 84 -3.31 6.13 -8.82
CA GLY A 84 -2.29 5.17 -8.40
C GLY A 84 -2.30 4.80 -6.92
N LYS A 85 -3.06 5.49 -6.05
CA LYS A 85 -3.05 5.24 -4.60
C LYS A 85 -4.17 4.31 -4.12
N VAL A 86 -3.95 3.71 -2.95
CA VAL A 86 -4.89 2.90 -2.16
C VAL A 86 -5.27 1.55 -2.74
N LEU A 87 -5.75 1.48 -3.99
CA LEU A 87 -6.20 0.22 -4.61
C LEU A 87 -5.13 -0.33 -5.57
N PRO A 88 -4.81 -1.64 -5.53
CA PRO A 88 -3.84 -2.25 -6.42
C PRO A 88 -4.30 -2.13 -7.88
N SER A 89 -3.36 -1.87 -8.79
CA SER A 89 -3.65 -1.73 -10.23
C SER A 89 -3.35 -3.05 -10.97
N PRO A 90 -4.23 -3.52 -11.87
CA PRO A 90 -5.53 -2.95 -12.20
C PRO A 90 -6.60 -3.31 -11.14
N ALA A 91 -7.34 -2.32 -10.62
CA ALA A 91 -8.44 -2.57 -9.69
C ALA A 91 -9.75 -2.93 -10.42
N GLY A 92 -9.77 -2.88 -11.76
CA GLY A 92 -10.91 -3.21 -12.60
C GLY A 92 -10.64 -3.07 -14.10
N CYS A 93 -11.62 -3.43 -14.93
CA CYS A 93 -11.52 -3.29 -16.38
C CYS A 93 -11.41 -1.80 -16.78
N GLY A 94 -10.36 -1.45 -17.52
CA GLY A 94 -10.06 -0.07 -17.95
C GLY A 94 -9.21 0.74 -16.97
N ASP A 95 -8.82 0.17 -15.83
CA ASP A 95 -7.97 0.85 -14.86
C ASP A 95 -6.48 0.71 -15.24
N LEU A 96 -5.97 1.71 -15.96
CA LEU A 96 -4.58 1.79 -16.40
C LEU A 96 -3.85 2.90 -15.63
N GLN A 97 -3.67 2.73 -14.32
CA GLN A 97 -2.94 3.71 -13.51
C GLN A 97 -1.44 3.45 -13.61
N HIS A 98 -0.68 4.47 -14.03
CA HIS A 98 0.77 4.44 -14.09
C HIS A 98 1.37 5.12 -12.84
N VAL A 99 2.19 4.40 -12.09
CA VAL A 99 3.02 4.97 -11.03
C VAL A 99 4.38 5.29 -11.64
N PRO A 100 4.87 6.54 -11.57
CA PRO A 100 6.18 6.89 -12.10
C PRO A 100 7.29 6.05 -11.48
N GLU A 101 8.31 5.74 -12.27
CA GLU A 101 9.50 5.03 -11.77
C GLU A 101 10.16 5.84 -10.64
N GLY A 102 10.46 5.18 -9.52
CA GLY A 102 11.03 5.81 -8.34
C GLY A 102 10.03 6.57 -7.46
N ALA A 103 8.74 6.60 -7.79
CA ALA A 103 7.71 7.15 -6.91
C ALA A 103 7.42 6.19 -5.75
N TRP A 104 8.19 6.37 -4.67
CA TRP A 104 7.95 5.79 -3.36
C TRP A 104 7.71 6.95 -2.39
N VAL A 105 6.76 6.78 -1.45
CA VAL A 105 6.57 7.74 -0.35
C VAL A 105 7.49 7.30 0.78
#